data_AF-A0A8C4P8N0-F1
#
_entry.id   AF-A0A8C4P8N0-F1
#
_cell.length_a   1.000
_cell.length_b   1.000
_cell.length_c   1.000
_cell.angle_alpha   90.00
_cell.angle_beta   90.00
_cell.angle_gamma   90.00
#
_symmetry.space_group_name_H-M   'P 1'
#
loop_
_entity.id
_entity.type
_entity.pdbx_description
1 polymer ?
#
loop_
_entity_poly.entity_id
_entity_poly.type
_entity_poly.pdbx_seq_one_letter_code
_entity_poly.pdbx_strand_id
1 'polypeptide(L)'
;MVLLSAVGVRAVVQLQWEEGRQLLRELLGWEPFDEDCDLRRSIRLDILYNSIMFAARKGLSWAAVATVGKIAEELLEEMKGEGELSWCDLV
;
A
#
# COMPACT_ATOMS: atom_id res chain seq x y z
N MET A 1 11.70 9.10 0.46
CA MET A 1 10.29 9.08 0.91
C MET A 1 9.45 9.67 -0.19
N VAL A 2 8.69 8.85 -0.90
CA VAL A 2 7.63 9.35 -1.78
C VAL A 2 6.44 9.66 -0.88
N LEU A 3 5.94 10.89 -0.93
CA LEU A 3 4.85 11.31 -0.05
C LEU A 3 3.52 10.98 -0.74
N LEU A 4 2.70 10.11 -0.14
CA LEU A 4 1.33 9.92 -0.59
C LEU A 4 0.63 11.30 -0.58
N SER A 5 0.22 11.77 -1.76
CA SER A 5 -0.44 13.06 -1.91
C SER A 5 -1.96 12.89 -1.88
N ALA A 6 -2.67 13.94 -1.48
CA ALA A 6 -4.13 13.98 -1.51
C ALA A 6 -4.70 13.66 -2.91
N VAL A 7 -4.01 14.09 -3.96
CA VAL A 7 -4.38 13.81 -5.35
C VAL A 7 -4.16 12.34 -5.68
N GLY A 8 -3.01 11.78 -5.28
CA GLY A 8 -2.67 10.38 -5.53
C GLY A 8 -3.63 9.41 -4.84
N VAL A 9 -3.90 9.59 -3.55
CA VAL A 9 -4.83 8.71 -2.82
C VAL A 9 -6.26 8.84 -3.32
N ARG A 10 -6.68 10.02 -3.79
CA ARG A 10 -7.99 10.19 -4.42
C ARG A 10 -8.10 9.38 -5.70
N ALA A 11 -7.05 9.37 -6.53
CA ALA A 11 -7.03 8.57 -7.75
C ALA A 11 -7.11 7.07 -7.43
N VAL A 12 -6.35 6.59 -6.44
CA VAL A 12 -6.40 5.19 -5.97
C VAL A 12 -7.82 4.77 -5.58
N VAL A 13 -8.53 5.61 -4.82
CA VAL A 13 -9.90 5.32 -4.33
C VAL A 13 -10.94 5.28 -5.46
N GLN A 14 -10.69 5.95 -6.58
CA GLN A 14 -11.60 6.00 -7.72
C GLN A 14 -11.46 4.82 -8.68
N LEU A 15 -10.37 4.05 -8.57
CA LEU A 15 -10.09 2.88 -9.39
C LEU A 15 -10.72 1.62 -8.79
N GLN A 16 -10.85 0.56 -9.61
CA GLN A 16 -11.18 -0.77 -9.10
C GLN A 16 -9.98 -1.34 -8.32
N TRP A 17 -10.21 -2.45 -7.62
CA TRP A 17 -9.25 -3.02 -6.66
C TRP A 17 -7.85 -3.22 -7.25
N GLU A 18 -7.75 -3.88 -8.41
CA GLU A 18 -6.47 -4.23 -9.03
C GLU A 18 -5.71 -2.98 -9.51
N GLU A 19 -6.36 -2.09 -10.26
CA GLU A 19 -5.73 -0.87 -10.77
C GLU A 19 -5.40 0.12 -9.64
N GLY A 20 -6.23 0.17 -8.61
CA GLY A 20 -5.99 1.00 -7.43
C GLY A 20 -4.76 0.54 -6.64
N ARG A 21 -4.59 -0.78 -6.47
CA ARG A 21 -3.39 -1.35 -5.81
C ARG A 21 -2.14 -1.14 -6.65
N GLN A 22 -2.23 -1.35 -7.95
CA GLN A 22 -1.14 -1.07 -8.88
C GLN A 22 -0.70 0.40 -8.81
N LEU A 23 -1.65 1.34 -8.87
CA LEU A 23 -1.34 2.77 -8.74
C LEU A 23 -0.76 3.11 -7.37
N LEU A 24 -1.27 2.50 -6.30
CA LEU A 24 -0.73 2.71 -4.95
C LEU A 24 0.73 2.27 -4.85
N ARG A 25 1.08 1.10 -5.40
CA ARG A 25 2.46 0.61 -5.47
C ARG A 25 3.38 1.60 -6.18
N GLU A 26 2.92 2.15 -7.30
CA GLU A 26 3.65 3.17 -8.07
C GLU A 26 3.83 4.47 -7.27
N LEU A 27 2.79 4.92 -6.58
CA LEU A 27 2.84 6.11 -5.71
C LEU A 27 3.77 5.92 -4.50
N LEU A 28 3.99 4.69 -4.04
CA LEU A 28 4.96 4.37 -3.00
C LEU A 28 6.38 4.24 -3.55
N GLY A 29 6.55 4.25 -4.88
CA GLY A 29 7.84 4.02 -5.54
C GLY A 29 8.37 2.60 -5.36
N TRP A 30 7.50 1.63 -5.10
CA TRP A 30 7.91 0.24 -4.95
C TRP A 30 8.20 -0.37 -6.32
N GLU A 31 9.26 -1.19 -6.40
CA GLU A 31 9.57 -1.96 -7.60
C GLU A 31 8.42 -2.93 -7.94
N PRO A 32 8.20 -3.26 -9.22
CA PRO A 32 7.28 -4.34 -9.58
C PRO A 32 7.71 -5.64 -8.92
N PHE A 33 6.75 -6.39 -8.38
CA PHE A 33 6.98 -7.69 -7.79
C PHE A 33 5.82 -8.62 -8.15
N ASP A 34 6.10 -9.93 -8.14
CA ASP A 34 5.07 -10.96 -8.30
C ASP A 34 4.33 -11.09 -6.97
N GLU A 35 3.05 -10.73 -6.95
CA GLU A 35 2.23 -10.74 -5.74
C GLU A 35 1.93 -12.15 -5.20
N ASP A 36 2.02 -13.18 -6.06
CA ASP A 36 1.81 -14.58 -5.69
C ASP A 36 3.10 -15.19 -5.10
N CYS A 37 4.28 -14.81 -5.62
CA CYS A 37 5.58 -15.22 -5.07
C CYS A 37 5.97 -14.42 -3.81
N ASP A 38 5.77 -13.10 -3.80
CA ASP A 38 6.11 -12.22 -2.67
C ASP A 38 4.85 -11.82 -1.89
N LEU A 39 4.30 -12.84 -1.23
CA LEU A 39 3.13 -12.69 -0.35
C LEU A 39 3.35 -11.61 0.71
N ARG A 40 4.58 -11.39 1.16
CA ARG A 40 4.88 -10.38 2.18
C ARG A 40 4.65 -8.97 1.64
N ARG A 41 5.19 -8.64 0.47
CA ARG A 41 4.94 -7.34 -0.16
C ARG A 41 3.48 -7.20 -0.59
N SER A 42 2.85 -8.28 -1.04
CA SER A 42 1.42 -8.29 -1.40
C SER A 42 0.52 -7.96 -0.20
N ILE A 43 0.73 -8.62 0.94
CA ILE A 43 0.00 -8.35 2.19
C ILE A 43 0.22 -6.92 2.67
N ARG A 44 1.43 -6.38 2.55
CA ARG A 44 1.70 -4.98 2.92
C ARG A 44 0.94 -4.01 2.04
N LEU A 45 0.92 -4.25 0.73
CA LEU A 45 0.17 -3.43 -0.21
C LEU A 45 -1.34 -3.48 0.09
N ASP A 46 -1.86 -4.65 0.47
CA ASP A 46 -3.26 -4.82 0.93
C ASP A 46 -3.58 -4.00 2.17
N ILE A 47 -2.71 -4.03 3.18
CA ILE A 47 -2.91 -3.27 4.42
C ILE A 47 -2.95 -1.77 4.12
N LEU A 48 -2.05 -1.28 3.27
CA LEU A 48 -2.00 0.13 2.87
C LEU A 48 -3.26 0.53 2.08
N TYR A 49 -3.63 -0.27 1.09
CA TYR A 49 -4.82 -0.02 0.28
C TYR A 49 -6.09 0.01 1.15
N ASN A 50 -6.26 -0.99 2.01
CA ASN A 50 -7.42 -1.07 2.90
C ASN A 50 -7.47 0.08 3.90
N SER A 51 -6.32 0.54 4.40
CA SER A 51 -6.25 1.70 5.30
C SER A 51 -6.71 2.99 4.61
N ILE A 52 -6.28 3.20 3.36
CA ILE A 52 -6.72 4.34 2.52
C ILE A 52 -8.21 4.26 2.23
N MET A 53 -8.72 3.10 1.81
CA MET A 53 -10.14 2.89 1.52
C MET A 53 -11.01 3.06 2.76
N PHE A 54 -10.56 2.57 3.91
CA PHE A 54 -11.24 2.76 5.19
C PHE A 54 -11.37 4.25 5.53
N ALA A 55 -10.27 5.01 5.47
CA ALA A 55 -10.26 6.43 5.73
C ALA A 55 -11.18 7.21 4.78
N ALA A 56 -11.14 6.90 3.49
CA ALA A 56 -12.01 7.52 2.49
C ALA A 56 -13.50 7.21 2.74
N ARG A 57 -13.85 5.96 3.06
CA ARG A 57 -15.22 5.54 3.38
C ARG A 57 -15.75 6.18 4.66
N LYS A 58 -14.88 6.55 5.60
CA LYS A 58 -15.24 7.32 6.80
C LYS A 58 -15.51 8.80 6.51
N GLY A 59 -15.28 9.27 5.28
CA GLY A 59 -15.52 10.66 4.88
C GLY A 59 -14.43 11.63 5.35
N LEU A 60 -13.23 11.14 5.65
CA LEU A 60 -12.09 12.00 5.98
C LEU A 60 -11.67 12.84 4.78
N SER A 61 -11.05 14.00 5.05
CA SER A 61 -10.48 14.83 3.98
C SER A 61 -9.36 14.08 3.24
N TRP A 62 -9.15 14.37 1.96
CA TRP A 62 -8.10 13.71 1.18
C TRP A 62 -6.69 13.88 1.76
N ALA A 63 -6.43 15.00 2.44
CA ALA A 63 -5.19 15.21 3.19
C ALA A 63 -5.08 14.22 4.36
N ALA A 64 -6.15 14.02 5.14
CA ALA A 64 -6.17 13.07 6.23
C ALA A 64 -6.08 11.61 5.74
N VAL A 65 -6.71 11.27 4.61
CA VAL A 65 -6.59 9.95 3.97
C VAL A 65 -5.13 9.69 3.58
N ALA A 66 -4.44 10.67 3.00
CA ALA A 66 -3.02 10.56 2.68
C ALA A 66 -2.16 10.38 3.95
N THR A 67 -2.48 11.10 5.04
CA THR A 67 -1.82 10.92 6.33
C THR A 67 -2.03 9.51 6.90
N VAL A 68 -3.22 8.93 6.80
CA VAL A 68 -3.49 7.55 7.24
C VAL A 68 -2.64 6.54 6.46
N GLY A 69 -2.57 6.70 5.13
CA GLY A 69 -1.70 5.86 4.30
C GLY A 69 -0.23 5.94 4.72
N LYS A 70 0.26 7.15 5.02
CA LYS A 70 1.62 7.38 5.50
C LYS A 70 1.89 6.73 6.86
N ILE A 71 0.98 6.88 7.83
CA ILE A 71 1.11 6.27 9.16
C ILE A 71 1.14 4.74 9.01
N ALA A 72 0.27 4.17 8.18
CA ALA A 72 0.24 2.73 7.93
C ALA A 72 1.56 2.23 7.31
N GLU A 73 2.14 2.98 6.35
CA GLU A 73 3.44 2.66 5.75
C GLU A 73 4.56 2.66 6.81
N GLU A 74 4.65 3.72 7.61
CA GLU A 74 5.66 3.86 8.67
C GLU A 74 5.57 2.70 9.68
N LEU A 75 4.36 2.35 10.11
CA LEU A 75 4.12 1.22 11.02
C LEU A 75 4.52 -0.13 10.40
N LEU A 76 4.24 -0.35 9.11
CA LEU A 76 4.61 -1.59 8.42
C LEU A 76 6.12 -1.72 8.23
N GLU A 77 6.82 -0.61 8.00
CA GLU A 77 8.29 -0.60 7.94
C GLU A 77 8.92 -0.90 9.30
N GLU A 78 8.37 -0.37 10.39
CA GLU A 78 8.81 -0.69 11.76
C GLU A 78 8.58 -2.16 12.10
N MET A 79 7.49 -2.76 11.61
CA MET A 79 7.16 -4.17 11.80
C MET A 79 7.92 -5.13 10.86
N LYS A 80 8.99 -4.70 10.17
CA LYS A 80 9.83 -5.62 9.38
C LYS A 80 10.50 -6.67 10.29
N GLY A 81 9.90 -7.85 10.44
CA GLY A 81 10.59 -9.03 10.96
C GLY A 81 11.71 -9.51 10.02
N GLU A 82 12.79 -10.03 10.57
CA GLU A 82 14.04 -10.44 9.88
C GLU A 82 13.91 -11.69 8.98
N GLY A 83 12.69 -12.19 8.74
CA GLY A 83 12.46 -13.38 7.90
C GLY A 83 12.37 -13.03 6.42
N GLU A 84 13.44 -13.27 5.67
CA GLU A 84 13.51 -13.14 4.22
C GLU A 84 13.63 -14.54 3.61
N LEU A 85 12.49 -15.17 3.35
CA LEU A 85 12.41 -16.37 2.51
C LEU A 85 11.26 -16.14 1.53
N SER A 86 11.60 -15.96 0.25
CA SER A 86 10.63 -15.95 -0.83
C SER A 86 10.10 -17.37 -1.04
N TRP A 87 8.79 -17.52 -1.24
CA TRP A 87 8.17 -18.82 -1.50
C TRP A 87 8.70 -19.47 -2.78
N CYS A 88 9.21 -18.66 -3.71
CA CYS A 88 9.81 -19.12 -4.96
C CYS A 88 11.31 -19.47 -4.82
N ASP A 89 11.93 -19.23 -3.65
CA ASP A 89 13.27 -19.76 -3.33
C ASP A 89 13.20 -21.21 -2.78
N LEU A 90 12.00 -21.69 -2.45
CA LEU A 90 11.75 -22.99 -1.81
C LEU A 90 11.07 -24.02 -2.73
N VAL A 91 10.77 -23.65 -3.98
CA VAL A 91 10.16 -24.51 -5.03
C VAL A 91 11.08 -24.56 -6.24
#